data_AF-A0A563CIP7-F1
#
_entry.id   AF-A0A563CIP7-F1
#
_cell.length_a   1.000
_cell.length_b   1.000
_cell.length_c   1.000
_cell.angle_alpha   90.00
_cell.angle_beta   90.00
_cell.angle_gamma   90.00
#
_symmetry.space_group_name_H-M   'P 1'
#
loop_
_entity.id
_entity.type
_entity.pdbx_description
1 polymer ?
#
loop_
_entity_poly.entity_id
_entity_poly.type
_entity_poly.pdbx_seq_one_letter_code
_entity_poly.pdbx_strand_id
1 'polypeptide(L)'
;MFEITDEFLAQAGFGSLPADKKEQMREDVANSVQDKITRKILLAVGEAKLDEFMKLLDGDDVSAVLNWCVNNGVNLTEIVQNSMNETMIELQKLYNDALNMIRG
;
A
#
# COMPACT_ATOMS: atom_id res chain seq x y z
N MET A 1 -5.00 -5.83 -8.25
CA MET A 1 -4.90 -5.64 -6.78
C MET A 1 -3.48 -5.93 -6.34
N PHE A 2 -2.96 -5.17 -5.38
CA PHE A 2 -1.63 -5.35 -4.81
C PHE A 2 -1.66 -6.47 -3.75
N GLU A 3 -0.67 -7.36 -3.74
CA GLU A 3 -0.62 -8.50 -2.81
C GLU A 3 0.48 -8.31 -1.77
N ILE A 4 0.14 -8.47 -0.48
CA ILE A 4 1.09 -8.42 0.62
C ILE A 4 1.65 -9.81 0.87
N THR A 5 2.97 -9.94 0.80
CA THR A 5 3.63 -11.23 1.00
C THR A 5 3.82 -11.57 2.47
N ASP A 6 3.96 -12.86 2.76
CA ASP A 6 4.36 -13.35 4.09
C ASP A 6 5.70 -12.77 4.54
N GLU A 7 6.63 -12.57 3.59
CA GLU A 7 7.93 -11.98 3.86
C GLU A 7 7.81 -10.51 4.32
N PHE A 8 6.88 -9.75 3.72
CA PHE A 8 6.61 -8.38 4.15
C PHE A 8 6.10 -8.35 5.60
N LEU A 9 5.13 -9.21 5.93
CA LEU A 9 4.61 -9.30 7.30
C LEU A 9 5.67 -9.79 8.30
N ALA A 10 6.53 -10.72 7.88
CA ALA A 10 7.64 -11.20 8.70
C ALA A 10 8.64 -10.09 9.02
N GLN A 11 9.03 -9.29 8.02
CA GLN A 11 9.90 -8.12 8.19
C GLN A 11 9.30 -7.04 9.12
N ALA A 12 7.96 -6.95 9.15
CA ALA A 12 7.23 -6.07 10.05
C ALA A 12 7.10 -6.61 11.50
N GLY A 13 7.55 -7.84 11.77
CA GLY A 13 7.44 -8.48 13.10
C GLY A 13 6.22 -9.40 13.26
N PHE A 14 5.38 -9.52 12.23
CA PHE A 14 4.13 -10.28 12.25
C PHE A 14 4.23 -11.68 11.62
N GLY A 15 5.45 -12.21 11.44
CA GLY A 15 5.69 -13.52 10.81
C GLY A 15 5.07 -14.70 11.55
N SER A 16 4.93 -14.58 12.88
CA SER A 16 4.39 -15.62 13.77
C SER A 16 2.86 -15.56 13.95
N LEU A 17 2.15 -14.72 13.19
CA LEU A 17 0.70 -14.66 13.25
C LEU A 17 0.06 -16.00 12.83
N PRO A 18 -1.02 -16.44 13.49
CA PRO A 18 -1.88 -17.52 13.00
C PRO A 18 -2.39 -17.25 11.58
N ALA A 19 -2.68 -18.31 10.82
CA ALA A 19 -3.01 -18.19 9.39
C ALA A 19 -4.23 -17.28 9.11
N ASP A 20 -5.28 -17.38 9.92
CA ASP A 20 -6.49 -16.54 9.84
C ASP A 20 -6.16 -15.06 10.12
N LYS A 21 -5.32 -14.79 11.11
CA LYS A 21 -4.86 -13.43 11.44
C LYS A 21 -3.89 -12.87 10.42
N LYS A 22 -3.09 -13.74 9.80
CA LYS A 22 -2.15 -13.35 8.76
C LYS A 22 -2.90 -12.93 7.49
N GLU A 23 -3.95 -13.64 7.10
CA GLU A 23 -4.81 -13.23 5.98
C GLU A 23 -5.46 -11.87 6.24
N GLN A 24 -6.10 -11.69 7.40
CA GLN A 24 -6.68 -10.39 7.76
C GLN A 24 -5.63 -9.27 7.72
N MET A 25 -4.44 -9.53 8.25
CA MET A 25 -3.35 -8.56 8.22
C MET A 25 -2.90 -8.24 6.78
N ARG A 26 -2.87 -9.23 5.87
CA ARG A 26 -2.55 -8.98 4.46
C ARG A 26 -3.57 -8.03 3.83
N GLU A 27 -4.87 -8.28 4.04
CA GLU A 27 -5.94 -7.43 3.52
C GLU A 27 -5.86 -6.01 4.08
N ASP A 28 -5.71 -5.87 5.40
CA ASP A 28 -5.62 -4.57 6.08
C ASP A 28 -4.42 -3.75 5.58
N VAL A 29 -3.27 -4.41 5.40
CA VAL A 29 -2.05 -3.78 4.89
C VAL A 29 -2.19 -3.43 3.41
N ALA A 30 -2.78 -4.31 2.59
CA ALA A 30 -3.03 -4.03 1.18
C ALA A 30 -3.93 -2.80 1.00
N ASN A 31 -5.01 -2.71 1.78
CA ASN A 31 -5.91 -1.56 1.81
C ASN A 31 -5.17 -0.28 2.23
N SER A 32 -4.35 -0.36 3.29
CA SER A 32 -3.54 0.79 3.75
C SER A 32 -2.55 1.29 2.69
N VAL A 33 -1.88 0.38 1.97
CA VAL A 33 -0.99 0.74 0.86
C VAL A 33 -1.78 1.37 -0.29
N GLN A 34 -2.92 0.81 -0.65
CA GLN A 34 -3.79 1.34 -1.71
C GLN A 34 -4.30 2.74 -1.39
N ASP A 35 -4.72 3.00 -0.15
CA ASP A 35 -5.16 4.32 0.30
C ASP A 35 -4.02 5.35 0.20
N LYS A 36 -2.80 4.97 0.61
CA LYS A 36 -1.61 5.84 0.48
C LYS A 36 -1.28 6.14 -0.98
N ILE A 37 -1.34 5.14 -1.86
CA ILE A 37 -1.13 5.32 -3.31
C ILE A 37 -2.17 6.29 -3.87
N THR A 38 -3.46 6.02 -3.60
CA THR A 38 -4.58 6.86 -4.05
C THR A 38 -4.40 8.31 -3.60
N ARG A 39 -4.04 8.53 -2.33
CA ARG A 39 -3.78 9.86 -1.78
C ARG A 39 -2.58 10.55 -2.41
N LYS A 40 -1.47 9.85 -2.66
CA LYS A 40 -0.29 10.43 -3.31
C LYS A 40 -0.59 10.82 -4.77
N ILE A 41 -1.36 10.00 -5.48
CA ILE A 41 -1.83 10.32 -6.83
C ILE A 41 -2.77 11.53 -6.80
N LEU A 42 -3.73 11.57 -5.87
CA LEU A 42 -4.60 12.73 -5.64
C LEU A 42 -3.80 14.02 -5.48
N LEU A 43 -2.75 13.99 -4.63
CA LEU A 43 -1.91 15.15 -4.37
C LEU A 43 -1.08 15.56 -5.60
N ALA A 44 -0.70 14.60 -6.44
CA ALA A 44 0.11 14.87 -7.63
C ALA A 44 -0.71 15.47 -8.79
N VAL A 45 -1.96 15.01 -8.99
CA VAL A 45 -2.74 15.33 -10.20
C VAL A 45 -4.09 16.02 -9.94
N GLY A 46 -4.55 16.07 -8.69
CA GLY A 46 -5.87 16.58 -8.31
C GLY A 46 -7.03 15.60 -8.54
N GLU A 47 -8.21 15.96 -8.03
CA GLU A 47 -9.40 15.07 -8.00
C GLU A 47 -9.87 14.63 -9.38
N ALA A 48 -9.96 15.56 -10.34
CA ALA A 48 -10.46 15.26 -11.69
C ALA A 48 -9.60 14.20 -12.40
N LYS A 49 -8.28 14.29 -12.22
CA LYS A 49 -7.34 13.33 -12.80
C LYS A 49 -7.27 12.03 -12.00
N LEU A 50 -7.46 12.07 -10.68
CA LEU A 50 -7.61 10.85 -9.91
C LEU A 50 -8.83 10.03 -10.39
N ASP A 51 -9.97 10.66 -10.64
CA ASP A 51 -11.16 9.97 -11.14
C ASP A 51 -10.91 9.28 -12.50
N GLU A 52 -10.18 9.95 -13.41
CA GLU A 52 -9.70 9.32 -14.66
C GLU A 52 -8.82 8.09 -14.38
N PHE A 53 -7.89 8.20 -13.44
CA PHE A 53 -6.99 7.11 -13.07
C PHE A 53 -7.74 5.92 -12.46
N MET A 54 -8.72 6.16 -11.59
CA MET A 54 -9.51 5.09 -10.96
C MET A 54 -10.31 4.31 -12.01
N LYS A 55 -10.90 4.99 -13.00
CA LYS A 55 -11.59 4.34 -14.13
C LYS A 55 -10.65 3.50 -14.99
N LEU A 56 -9.38 3.88 -15.11
CA LEU A 56 -8.38 3.07 -15.81
C LEU A 56 -7.99 1.82 -15.02
N LEU A 57 -7.92 1.91 -13.68
CA LEU A 57 -7.62 0.78 -12.80
C LEU A 57 -8.74 -0.27 -12.76
N ASP A 58 -9.99 0.13 -13.03
CA ASP A 58 -11.12 -0.82 -13.17
C ASP A 58 -11.01 -1.69 -14.43
N GLY A 59 -10.13 -1.34 -15.38
CA GLY A 59 -9.83 -2.13 -16.56
C GLY A 59 -8.59 -3.02 -16.41
N ASP A 60 -8.45 -3.99 -17.31
CA ASP A 60 -7.31 -4.93 -17.33
C ASP A 60 -6.11 -4.42 -18.18
N ASP A 61 -6.17 -3.17 -18.69
CA ASP A 61 -5.12 -2.62 -19.55
C ASP A 61 -4.03 -1.91 -18.73
N VAL A 62 -3.07 -2.71 -18.27
CA VAL A 62 -1.87 -2.23 -17.57
C VAL A 62 -1.09 -1.20 -18.41
N SER A 63 -1.08 -1.33 -19.74
CA SER A 63 -0.36 -0.39 -20.60
C SER A 63 -1.03 0.99 -20.61
N ALA A 64 -2.36 1.03 -20.59
CA ALA A 64 -3.12 2.28 -20.49
C ALA A 64 -2.84 3.00 -19.16
N VAL A 65 -2.78 2.27 -18.05
CA VAL A 65 -2.44 2.81 -16.72
C VAL A 65 -1.04 3.42 -16.72
N LEU A 66 -0.04 2.68 -17.21
CA LEU A 66 1.35 3.16 -17.26
C LEU A 66 1.51 4.39 -18.16
N ASN A 67 0.87 4.39 -19.33
CA ASN A 67 0.89 5.53 -20.24
C ASN A 67 0.22 6.76 -19.62
N TRP A 68 -0.90 6.58 -18.91
CA TRP A 68 -1.55 7.67 -18.19
C TRP A 68 -0.62 8.26 -17.13
N CYS A 69 0.10 7.42 -16.37
CA CYS A 69 1.07 7.91 -15.39
C CYS A 69 2.17 8.77 -16.03
N VAL A 70 2.76 8.30 -17.13
CA VAL A 70 3.80 9.05 -17.87
C VAL A 70 3.26 10.40 -18.36
N ASN A 71 2.06 10.42 -18.94
CA ASN A 71 1.46 11.63 -19.50
C ASN A 71 1.06 12.67 -18.44
N ASN A 72 0.84 12.25 -17.19
CA ASN A 72 0.48 13.13 -16.09
C ASN A 72 1.64 13.40 -15.12
N GLY A 73 2.87 13.02 -15.47
CA GLY A 73 4.06 13.23 -14.63
C GLY A 73 4.03 12.44 -13.32
N VAL A 74 3.28 11.34 -13.26
CA VAL A 74 3.14 10.48 -12.09
C VAL A 74 4.20 9.39 -12.13
N ASN A 75 5.13 9.45 -11.17
CA ASN A 75 6.09 8.37 -10.94
C ASN A 75 5.44 7.25 -10.11
N LEU A 76 4.68 6.36 -10.77
CA LEU A 76 3.93 5.30 -10.09
C LEU A 76 4.84 4.36 -9.27
N THR A 77 6.03 4.04 -9.79
CA THR A 77 7.02 3.21 -9.09
C THR A 77 7.44 3.83 -7.76
N GLU A 78 7.79 5.12 -7.77
CA GLU A 78 8.18 5.84 -6.56
C GLU A 78 7.00 5.97 -5.58
N ILE A 79 5.78 6.24 -6.07
CA ILE A 79 4.59 6.31 -5.22
C ILE A 79 4.33 4.97 -4.52
N VAL A 80 4.36 3.86 -5.26
CA VAL A 80 4.16 2.51 -4.70
C VAL A 80 5.26 2.21 -3.68
N GLN A 81 6.52 2.46 -4.02
CA GLN A 81 7.65 2.20 -3.13
C GLN A 81 7.56 3.02 -1.84
N ASN A 82 7.21 4.31 -1.93
CA ASN A 82 7.05 5.16 -0.76
C ASN A 82 5.88 4.71 0.11
N SER A 83 4.74 4.36 -0.48
CA SER A 83 3.57 3.84 0.26
C SER A 83 3.88 2.52 0.99
N MET A 84 4.67 1.64 0.35
CA MET A 84 5.14 0.40 0.96
C MET A 84 6.07 0.63 2.14
N ASN A 85 7.06 1.52 1.96
CA ASN A 85 8.01 1.86 3.02
C ASN A 85 7.33 2.53 4.22
N GLU A 86 6.42 3.47 3.97
CA GLU A 86 5.62 4.13 5.03
C GLU A 86 4.82 3.10 5.82
N THR A 87 4.14 2.18 5.12
CA THR A 87 3.36 1.12 5.78
C THR A 87 4.23 0.15 6.58
N MET A 88 5.41 -0.21 6.08
CA MET A 88 6.37 -1.03 6.83
C MET A 88 6.78 -0.35 8.15
N ILE A 89 7.10 0.94 8.11
CA ILE A 89 7.49 1.72 9.29
C ILE A 89 6.33 1.76 10.30
N GLU A 90 5.11 2.00 9.83
CA GLU A 90 3.90 2.02 10.67
C GLU A 90 3.67 0.66 11.36
N LEU A 91 3.82 -0.44 10.62
CA LEU A 91 3.65 -1.79 11.16
C LEU A 91 4.73 -2.13 12.19
N GLN A 92 5.99 -1.82 11.91
CA GLN A 92 7.08 -2.04 12.87
C GLN A 92 6.87 -1.22 14.15
N LYS A 93 6.37 0.00 14.03
CA LYS A 93 6.00 0.83 15.18
C LYS A 93 4.86 0.18 15.96
N LEU A 94 3.79 -0.25 15.30
CA LEU A 94 2.66 -0.93 15.93
C LEU A 94 3.11 -2.19 16.71
N TYR A 95 3.99 -2.99 16.10
CA TYR A 95 4.55 -4.17 16.74
C TYR A 95 5.34 -3.83 18.01
N ASN A 96 6.22 -2.83 17.93
CA ASN A 96 7.01 -2.38 19.07
C ASN A 96 6.16 -1.79 20.19
N ASP A 97 5.14 -0.99 19.85
CA ASP A 97 4.20 -0.42 20.82
C ASP A 97 3.43 -1.55 21.54
N ALA A 98 2.98 -2.57 20.81
CA ALA A 98 2.34 -3.75 21.39
C ALA A 98 3.27 -4.53 22.33
N LEU A 99 4.53 -4.73 21.96
CA LEU A 99 5.51 -5.39 22.82
C LEU A 99 5.78 -4.60 24.11
N ASN A 100 5.84 -3.27 24.03
CA ASN A 100 6.07 -2.41 25.19
C ASN A 100 4.88 -2.44 26.16
N MET A 101 3.65 -2.52 25.65
CA MET A 101 2.44 -2.64 26.49
C MET A 101 2.34 -3.98 27.24
N ILE A 102 2.96 -5.05 26.74
CA ILE A 102 2.98 -6.37 27.42
C ILE A 102 4.08 -6.44 28.48
N ARG A 103 5.14 -5.65 28.32
CA ARG A 103 6.33 -5.67 29.19
C ARG A 103 6.30 -4.63 30.32
N GLY A 104 5.43 -3.63 30.23
CA GLY A 104 5.17 -2.64 31.28
C GLY A 104 4.10 -3.09 32.24
#